data_AF-A0A7C3YY62-F1
#
_entry.id   AF-A0A7C3YY62-F1
#
_cell.length_a   1.000
_cell.length_b   1.000
_cell.length_c   1.000
_cell.angle_alpha   90.00
_cell.angle_beta   90.00
_cell.angle_gamma   90.00
#
_symmetry.space_group_name_H-M   'P 1'
#
loop_
_entity.id
_entity.type
_entity.pdbx_description
1 polymer ?
#
loop_
_entity_poly.entity_id
_entity_poly.type
_entity_poly.pdbx_seq_one_letter_code
_entity_poly.pdbx_strand_id
1 'polypeptide(L)'
;MFVSKVTCTSASKVGTVNTKLSYILGVQILGKGKSQNNTVVFVPCSVTLGINNPPREPQNLLCNGISNPIILFDFTPDLSWRFSDPESNSQLAYQLLVSDNESEINNNNGNLWDTNKVNSSVNSVKYAGNNLEYSKTYFWKVRTWDTYNLPGPYSTVATFTMASKPDYGIHFDGINDYVEIPDTPGLDSQNTAVTIEAYVKYDKVYNDWIPRGIVSKDRYDYNGNNWTRFHGLYQDSPDNRIAFGLVIGGIYYKIVSDIGISSNVWTHVAGV
;
A
#
# COMPACT_ATOMS: atom_id res chain seq x y z
N MET A 1 27.23 28.36 -62.67
CA MET A 1 26.70 28.48 -61.29
C MET A 1 27.21 27.29 -60.50
N PHE A 2 28.35 27.43 -59.81
CA PHE A 2 28.86 26.35 -58.96
C PHE A 2 28.21 26.49 -57.59
N VAL A 3 27.36 25.54 -57.23
CA VAL A 3 26.84 25.43 -55.87
C VAL A 3 27.92 24.71 -55.05
N SER A 4 28.75 25.47 -54.34
CA SER A 4 29.62 24.90 -53.31
C SER A 4 28.75 24.41 -52.17
N LYS A 5 28.69 23.08 -52.00
CA LYS A 5 28.00 22.42 -50.88
C LYS A 5 28.68 22.86 -49.58
N VAL A 6 27.98 23.64 -48.76
CA VAL A 6 28.43 23.97 -47.41
C VAL A 6 28.08 22.80 -46.51
N THR A 7 29.09 22.08 -46.02
CA THR A 7 28.94 21.05 -44.98
C THR A 7 29.43 21.60 -43.66
N CYS A 8 28.56 21.65 -42.65
CA CYS A 8 28.90 22.00 -41.28
C CYS A 8 29.63 20.81 -40.63
N THR A 9 30.88 20.98 -40.22
CA THR A 9 31.75 19.86 -39.81
C THR A 9 32.08 19.80 -38.32
N SER A 10 31.89 20.87 -37.54
CA SER A 10 32.09 20.80 -36.08
C SER A 10 31.59 22.04 -35.33
N ALA A 11 31.00 21.83 -34.15
CA ALA A 11 30.83 22.85 -33.12
C ALA A 11 31.79 22.55 -31.96
N SER A 12 32.61 23.52 -31.56
CA SER A 12 33.50 23.40 -30.40
C SER A 12 32.93 24.18 -29.21
N LYS A 13 32.93 23.56 -28.02
CA LYS A 13 32.46 24.15 -26.77
C LYS A 13 33.47 25.19 -26.28
N VAL A 14 33.04 26.46 -26.13
CA VAL A 14 33.85 27.52 -25.50
C VAL A 14 33.23 27.85 -24.14
N GLY A 15 33.63 27.10 -23.11
CA GLY A 15 33.36 27.43 -21.71
C GLY A 15 31.93 27.17 -21.19
N THR A 16 31.82 27.04 -19.88
CA THR A 16 30.55 27.00 -19.13
C THR A 16 30.49 28.28 -18.32
N VAL A 17 29.62 29.21 -18.69
CA VAL A 17 29.21 30.31 -17.80
C VAL A 17 27.70 30.23 -17.69
N ASN A 18 27.22 30.09 -16.46
CA ASN A 18 25.79 30.16 -16.18
C ASN A 18 25.26 31.47 -16.75
N THR A 19 24.25 31.35 -17.63
CA THR A 19 23.61 32.37 -18.47
C THR A 19 24.21 32.54 -19.89
N LYS A 20 23.51 31.96 -20.88
CA LYS A 20 23.71 32.01 -22.35
C LYS A 20 25.01 31.38 -22.90
N LEU A 21 24.88 30.16 -23.42
CA LEU A 21 25.82 29.59 -24.39
C LEU A 21 25.60 30.26 -25.76
N SER A 22 26.60 31.00 -26.23
CA SER A 22 26.67 31.48 -27.62
C SER A 22 27.64 30.59 -28.38
N TYR A 23 27.15 29.78 -29.33
CA TYR A 23 28.03 29.00 -30.21
C TYR A 23 28.34 29.82 -31.45
N ILE A 24 29.63 30.04 -31.74
CA ILE A 24 30.06 30.52 -33.05
C ILE A 24 30.24 29.29 -33.93
N LEU A 25 29.38 29.13 -34.94
CA LEU A 25 29.59 28.16 -36.00
C LEU A 25 30.74 28.65 -36.89
N GLY A 26 31.90 28.01 -36.78
CA GLY A 26 33.01 28.23 -37.70
C GLY A 26 32.66 27.67 -39.08
N VAL A 27 32.54 28.53 -40.09
CA VAL A 27 32.37 28.12 -41.49
C VAL A 27 33.75 28.06 -42.15
N GLN A 28 34.20 26.87 -42.57
CA GLN A 28 35.41 26.73 -43.38
C GLN A 28 35.04 26.81 -44.86
N ILE A 29 35.51 27.85 -45.56
CA ILE A 29 35.31 28.00 -47.01
C ILE A 29 36.55 27.43 -47.72
N LEU A 30 36.41 26.29 -48.39
CA LEU A 30 37.45 25.73 -49.26
C LEU A 30 37.25 26.26 -50.69
N GLY A 31 37.98 27.31 -51.06
CA GLY A 31 37.99 27.84 -52.43
C GLY A 31 39.26 27.44 -53.18
N LYS A 32 39.12 26.79 -54.34
CA LYS A 32 40.19 26.73 -55.37
C LYS A 32 39.75 27.60 -56.56
N GLY A 33 40.38 28.76 -56.76
CA GLY A 33 40.28 29.48 -58.03
C GLY A 33 40.23 31.01 -57.94
N LYS A 34 40.90 31.66 -58.88
CA LYS A 34 41.12 33.12 -59.00
C LYS A 34 39.82 33.89 -59.28
N SER A 35 39.66 35.03 -58.58
CA SER A 35 38.99 36.27 -59.04
C SER A 35 37.61 36.12 -59.71
N GLN A 36 36.56 35.91 -58.92
CA GLN A 36 35.19 36.35 -59.24
C GLN A 36 34.53 36.81 -57.94
N ASN A 37 33.72 37.88 -57.99
CA ASN A 37 32.98 38.42 -56.85
C ASN A 37 31.99 37.37 -56.31
N ASN A 38 32.44 36.52 -55.39
CA ASN A 38 31.59 35.53 -54.74
C ASN A 38 30.91 36.18 -53.53
N THR A 39 29.60 36.38 -53.60
CA THR A 39 28.79 36.78 -52.44
C THR A 39 28.68 35.60 -51.48
N VAL A 40 29.33 35.70 -50.32
CA VAL A 40 29.16 34.74 -49.23
C VAL A 40 27.87 35.10 -48.50
N VAL A 41 26.84 34.26 -48.65
CA VAL A 41 25.60 34.39 -47.90
C VAL A 41 25.75 33.63 -46.59
N PHE A 42 25.88 34.37 -45.48
CA PHE A 42 25.75 33.79 -44.14
C PHE A 42 24.26 33.65 -43.84
N VAL A 43 23.76 32.42 -43.80
CA VAL A 43 22.41 32.14 -43.28
C VAL A 43 22.54 32.07 -41.75
N PRO A 44 22.01 33.03 -40.98
CA PRO A 44 22.00 32.91 -39.54
C PRO A 44 21.10 31.74 -39.16
N CYS A 45 21.70 30.69 -38.60
CA CYS A 45 20.96 29.63 -37.92
C CYS A 45 21.05 29.89 -36.42
N SER A 46 19.92 30.15 -35.77
CA SER A 46 19.84 30.25 -34.32
C SER A 46 19.54 28.87 -33.73
N VAL A 47 20.45 28.33 -32.94
CA VAL A 47 20.18 27.18 -32.08
C VAL A 47 19.63 27.70 -30.76
N THR A 48 18.35 27.42 -30.47
CA THR A 48 17.75 27.68 -29.16
C THR A 48 17.94 26.44 -28.31
N LEU A 49 18.83 26.51 -27.31
CA LEU A 49 18.90 25.48 -26.27
C LEU A 49 17.81 25.76 -25.24
N GLY A 50 16.89 24.81 -25.05
CA GLY A 50 15.98 24.81 -23.91
C GLY A 50 16.77 24.55 -22.63
N ILE A 51 16.51 25.33 -21.59
CA ILE A 51 17.00 25.03 -20.24
C ILE A 51 16.10 23.93 -19.69
N ASN A 52 16.70 22.86 -19.17
CA ASN A 52 15.98 21.80 -18.46
C ASN A 52 16.21 21.97 -16.96
N ASN A 53 15.16 22.25 -16.20
CA ASN A 53 15.22 22.34 -14.75
C ASN A 53 14.88 20.97 -14.14
N PRO A 54 15.37 20.66 -12.92
CA PRO A 54 14.96 19.44 -12.25
C PRO A 54 13.43 19.39 -12.06
N PRO A 55 12.83 18.19 -12.10
CA PRO A 55 11.44 18.05 -11.72
C PRO A 55 11.23 18.52 -10.28
N ARG A 56 10.03 19.00 -9.98
CA ARG A 56 9.67 19.43 -8.62
C ARG A 56 9.57 18.20 -7.70
N GLU A 57 9.66 18.43 -6.39
CA GLU A 57 9.37 17.37 -5.43
C GLU A 57 7.99 16.75 -5.68
N PRO A 58 7.87 15.41 -5.67
CA PRO A 58 6.58 14.74 -5.80
C PRO A 58 5.58 15.21 -4.74
N GLN A 59 4.33 15.40 -5.14
CA GLN A 59 3.24 15.91 -4.30
C GLN A 59 2.15 14.86 -4.14
N ASN A 60 1.17 15.11 -3.27
CA ASN A 60 -0.02 14.25 -3.09
C ASN A 60 0.35 12.78 -2.86
N LEU A 61 1.17 12.54 -1.84
CA LEU A 61 1.59 11.22 -1.41
C LEU A 61 0.41 10.50 -0.75
N LEU A 62 0.07 9.32 -1.25
CA LEU A 62 -1.04 8.52 -0.73
C LEU A 62 -0.60 7.08 -0.51
N CYS A 63 -1.00 6.51 0.61
CA CYS A 63 -0.89 5.09 0.93
C CYS A 63 -2.30 4.48 0.83
N ASN A 64 -2.48 3.50 -0.05
CA ASN A 64 -3.79 2.93 -0.42
C ASN A 64 -4.83 4.00 -0.78
N GLY A 65 -4.39 5.05 -1.49
CA GLY A 65 -5.24 6.18 -1.90
C GLY A 65 -5.58 7.18 -0.79
N ILE A 66 -5.06 7.01 0.43
CA ILE A 66 -5.33 7.86 1.59
C ILE A 66 -4.05 8.60 2.01
N SER A 67 -4.18 9.87 2.37
CA SER A 67 -3.08 10.65 2.94
C SER A 67 -2.87 10.27 4.41
N ASN A 68 -1.65 9.88 4.76
CA ASN A 68 -1.23 9.55 6.12
C ASN A 68 -2.22 8.67 6.92
N PRO A 69 -2.64 7.50 6.39
CA PRO A 69 -3.62 6.65 7.06
C PRO A 69 -3.07 6.14 8.39
N ILE A 70 -3.90 6.13 9.43
CA ILE A 70 -3.50 5.72 10.79
C ILE A 70 -3.95 4.31 11.19
N ILE A 71 -4.77 3.66 10.37
CA ILE A 71 -5.27 2.29 10.58
C ILE A 71 -5.16 1.54 9.26
N LEU A 72 -4.05 0.82 9.07
CA LEU A 72 -3.79 0.05 7.86
C LEU A 72 -3.66 -1.45 8.18
N PHE A 73 -4.44 -2.28 7.49
CA PHE A 73 -4.38 -3.75 7.60
C PHE A 73 -3.68 -4.42 6.41
N ASP A 74 -3.32 -3.64 5.39
CA ASP A 74 -2.57 -4.09 4.23
C ASP A 74 -1.08 -4.04 4.53
N PHE A 75 -0.42 -5.21 4.54
CA PHE A 75 1.02 -5.34 4.78
C PHE A 75 1.86 -5.15 3.51
N THR A 76 1.22 -4.87 2.37
CA THR A 76 1.83 -4.61 1.07
C THR A 76 1.20 -3.38 0.39
N PRO A 77 1.12 -2.23 1.09
CA PRO A 77 0.32 -1.11 0.61
C PRO A 77 0.82 -0.52 -0.70
N ASP A 78 -0.12 0.00 -1.49
CA ASP A 78 0.13 0.79 -2.69
C ASP A 78 0.51 2.23 -2.29
N LEU A 79 1.77 2.59 -2.54
CA LEU A 79 2.30 3.94 -2.33
C LEU A 79 2.22 4.70 -3.65
N SER A 80 1.63 5.89 -3.66
CA SER A 80 1.42 6.67 -4.89
C SER A 80 1.73 8.15 -4.71
N TRP A 81 2.13 8.81 -5.80
CA TRP A 81 2.55 10.20 -5.81
C TRP A 81 2.12 10.92 -7.08
N ARG A 82 2.23 12.25 -7.07
CA ARG A 82 2.01 13.11 -8.22
C ARG A 82 3.31 13.79 -8.64
N PHE A 83 3.80 13.41 -9.82
CA PHE A 83 4.92 14.04 -10.49
C PHE A 83 4.55 15.44 -11.03
N SER A 84 5.50 16.37 -11.02
CA SER A 84 5.37 17.66 -11.73
C SER A 84 6.73 18.21 -12.11
N ASP A 85 6.80 18.90 -13.24
CA ASP A 85 8.03 19.40 -13.83
C ASP A 85 7.82 20.83 -14.36
N PRO A 86 8.76 21.77 -14.16
CA PRO A 86 8.59 23.15 -14.62
C PRO A 86 8.43 23.28 -16.14
N GLU A 87 9.06 22.41 -16.92
CA GLU A 87 8.99 22.37 -18.37
C GLU A 87 7.89 21.42 -18.88
N SER A 88 7.07 20.85 -17.98
CA SER A 88 6.06 19.83 -18.30
C SER A 88 6.65 18.57 -18.96
N ASN A 89 7.91 18.24 -18.63
CA ASN A 89 8.49 16.95 -18.99
C ASN A 89 7.70 15.80 -18.34
N SER A 90 7.96 14.57 -18.76
CA SER A 90 7.38 13.36 -18.13
C SER A 90 8.35 12.72 -17.14
N GLN A 91 7.81 11.90 -16.23
CA GLN A 91 8.65 11.08 -15.36
C GLN A 91 9.33 9.96 -16.16
N LEU A 92 10.63 9.79 -15.94
CA LEU A 92 11.43 8.69 -16.50
C LEU A 92 11.71 7.59 -15.46
N ALA A 93 11.93 7.99 -14.21
CA ALA A 93 12.33 7.10 -13.14
C ALA A 93 11.88 7.61 -11.78
N TYR A 94 11.87 6.73 -10.78
CA TYR A 94 11.64 7.07 -9.38
C TYR A 94 12.61 6.34 -8.46
N GLN A 95 12.70 6.82 -7.21
CA GLN A 95 13.30 6.12 -6.09
C GLN A 95 12.45 6.39 -4.86
N LEU A 96 12.01 5.32 -4.20
CA LEU A 96 11.16 5.36 -3.03
C LEU A 96 11.94 4.82 -1.83
N LEU A 97 11.85 5.52 -0.71
CA LEU A 97 12.43 5.14 0.57
C LEU A 97 11.31 4.91 1.59
N VAL A 98 11.42 3.84 2.39
CA VAL A 98 10.56 3.56 3.54
C VAL A 98 11.42 3.24 4.76
N SER A 99 11.03 3.80 5.90
CA SER A 99 11.69 3.60 7.19
C SER A 99 10.68 3.48 8.33
N ASP A 100 11.03 2.77 9.40
CA ASP A 100 10.32 2.79 10.68
C ASP A 100 10.85 3.88 11.64
N ASN A 101 11.80 4.70 11.20
CA ASN A 101 12.43 5.72 12.01
C ASN A 101 12.43 7.08 11.30
N GLU A 102 11.87 8.09 11.98
CA GLU A 102 11.76 9.45 11.43
C GLU A 102 13.13 10.11 11.19
N SER A 103 14.13 9.84 12.03
CA SER A 103 15.48 10.37 11.84
C SER A 103 16.15 9.75 10.62
N GLU A 104 16.00 8.44 10.42
CA GLU A 104 16.56 7.72 9.28
C GLU A 104 15.98 8.21 7.95
N ILE A 105 14.64 8.31 7.87
CA ILE A 105 14.02 8.81 6.63
C ILE A 105 14.42 10.26 6.34
N ASN A 106 14.58 11.11 7.37
CA ASN A 106 15.03 12.49 7.20
C ASN A 106 16.47 12.56 6.67
N ASN A 107 17.32 11.58 7.02
CA ASN A 107 18.67 11.41 6.49
C ASN A 107 18.73 10.72 5.12
N ASN A 108 17.59 10.50 4.46
CA ASN A 108 17.47 9.73 3.20
C ASN A 108 17.90 8.26 3.34
N ASN A 109 17.70 7.66 4.51
CA ASN A 109 17.91 6.24 4.73
C ASN A 109 16.57 5.50 4.81
N GLY A 110 16.29 4.65 3.81
CA GLY A 110 15.14 3.75 3.80
C GLY A 110 15.52 2.39 4.37
N ASN A 111 15.71 2.29 5.69
CA ASN A 111 16.21 1.06 6.33
C ASN A 111 15.31 -0.18 6.13
N LEU A 112 14.03 0.02 5.80
CA LEU A 112 13.12 -1.08 5.45
C LEU A 112 13.03 -1.32 3.96
N TRP A 113 13.11 -0.24 3.17
CA TRP A 113 13.06 -0.32 1.73
C TRP A 113 13.71 0.89 1.07
N ASP A 114 14.67 0.63 0.19
CA ASP A 114 15.16 1.56 -0.81
C ASP A 114 15.05 0.87 -2.17
N THR A 115 14.22 1.41 -3.07
CA THR A 115 14.05 0.83 -4.41
C THR A 115 15.28 0.99 -5.29
N ASN A 116 16.27 1.78 -4.85
CA ASN A 116 17.22 2.46 -5.72
C ASN A 116 16.49 3.21 -6.83
N LYS A 117 17.22 3.67 -7.84
CA LYS A 117 16.60 4.25 -9.02
C LYS A 117 15.98 3.17 -9.89
N VAL A 118 14.66 3.25 -10.10
CA VAL A 118 13.90 2.37 -10.99
C VAL A 118 13.48 3.14 -12.24
N ASN A 119 13.91 2.69 -13.42
CA ASN A 119 13.54 3.29 -14.70
C ASN A 119 12.10 2.91 -15.07
N SER A 120 11.15 3.71 -14.59
CA SER A 120 9.72 3.55 -14.84
C SER A 120 8.99 4.88 -14.67
N SER A 121 8.00 5.11 -15.53
CA SER A 121 7.13 6.28 -15.50
C SER A 121 5.88 6.10 -14.61
N VAL A 122 5.75 4.95 -13.92
CA VAL A 122 4.66 4.71 -12.99
C VAL A 122 4.66 5.71 -11.84
N ASN A 123 3.49 6.02 -11.32
CA ASN A 123 3.29 6.94 -10.21
C ASN A 123 2.74 6.23 -8.95
N SER A 124 2.74 4.91 -8.95
CA SER A 124 2.34 4.08 -7.82
C SER A 124 3.07 2.74 -7.83
N VAL A 125 3.40 2.23 -6.64
CA VAL A 125 4.15 0.99 -6.44
C VAL A 125 3.67 0.31 -5.17
N LYS A 126 3.48 -1.02 -5.24
CA LYS A 126 3.26 -1.86 -4.05
C LYS A 126 4.52 -1.94 -3.20
N TYR A 127 4.36 -1.75 -1.90
CA TYR A 127 5.42 -1.97 -0.95
C TYR A 127 5.96 -3.40 -1.04
N ALA A 128 7.27 -3.52 -1.26
CA ALA A 128 7.97 -4.80 -1.42
C ALA A 128 9.26 -4.87 -0.58
N GLY A 129 9.32 -4.07 0.50
CA GLY A 129 10.43 -4.07 1.45
C GLY A 129 10.30 -5.15 2.53
N ASN A 130 11.02 -4.94 3.63
CA ASN A 130 10.95 -5.82 4.80
C ASN A 130 9.54 -5.85 5.42
N ASN A 131 9.19 -6.93 6.13
CA ASN A 131 7.86 -7.09 6.71
C ASN A 131 7.44 -5.90 7.59
N LEU A 132 6.21 -5.43 7.37
CA LEU A 132 5.56 -4.47 8.25
C LEU A 132 5.03 -5.17 9.51
N GLU A 133 4.90 -4.43 10.59
CA GLU A 133 4.41 -4.90 11.89
C GLU A 133 3.20 -4.09 12.31
N TYR A 134 2.28 -4.74 13.02
CA TYR A 134 1.16 -4.06 13.66
C TYR A 134 1.63 -2.95 14.64
N SER A 135 0.76 -1.98 14.88
CA SER A 135 0.98 -0.88 15.84
C SER A 135 2.24 -0.04 15.58
N LYS A 136 2.84 -0.12 14.39
CA LYS A 136 3.99 0.72 14.00
C LYS A 136 3.58 1.78 12.98
N THR A 137 4.22 2.95 13.11
CA THR A 137 4.18 4.01 12.11
C THR A 137 5.41 3.91 11.23
N TYR A 138 5.19 3.98 9.93
CA TYR A 138 6.22 4.00 8.91
C TYR A 138 6.24 5.35 8.22
N PHE A 139 7.42 5.73 7.77
CA PHE A 139 7.71 6.97 7.10
C PHE A 139 8.24 6.68 5.72
N TRP A 140 7.80 7.43 4.72
CA TRP A 140 8.24 7.21 3.36
C TRP A 140 8.30 8.51 2.58
N LYS A 141 9.14 8.50 1.54
CA LYS A 141 9.28 9.60 0.59
C LYS A 141 9.77 9.09 -0.74
N VAL A 142 9.56 9.87 -1.79
CA VAL A 142 9.92 9.51 -3.17
C VAL A 142 10.57 10.68 -3.86
N ARG A 143 11.54 10.40 -4.73
CA ARG A 143 12.07 11.36 -5.71
C ARG A 143 11.93 10.80 -7.11
N THR A 144 11.96 11.69 -8.10
CA THR A 144 11.73 11.35 -9.50
C THR A 144 12.79 11.95 -10.42
N TRP A 145 12.94 11.35 -11.60
CA TRP A 145 13.75 11.88 -12.70
C TRP A 145 12.84 12.25 -13.87
N ASP A 146 13.20 13.31 -14.58
CA ASP A 146 12.54 13.71 -15.82
C ASP A 146 13.02 12.89 -17.05
N THR A 147 12.42 13.15 -18.22
CA THR A 147 12.80 12.54 -19.50
C THR A 147 14.25 12.79 -19.94
N TYR A 148 14.91 13.83 -19.40
CA TYR A 148 16.31 14.15 -19.65
C TYR A 148 17.24 13.58 -18.58
N ASN A 149 16.70 12.71 -17.72
CA ASN A 149 17.43 12.00 -16.68
C ASN A 149 17.99 12.92 -15.58
N LEU A 150 17.35 14.07 -15.34
CA LEU A 150 17.71 15.00 -14.27
C LEU A 150 16.93 14.65 -12.99
N PRO A 151 17.60 14.44 -11.83
CA PRO A 151 16.92 14.11 -10.57
C PRO A 151 16.29 15.35 -9.93
N GLY A 152 15.06 15.22 -9.47
CA GLY A 152 14.42 16.15 -8.55
C GLY A 152 14.76 15.89 -7.08
N PRO A 153 14.37 16.79 -6.17
CA PRO A 153 14.43 16.55 -4.74
C PRO A 153 13.49 15.41 -4.31
N TYR A 154 13.73 14.86 -3.12
CA TYR A 154 12.74 14.02 -2.45
C TYR A 154 11.50 14.85 -2.08
N SER A 155 10.36 14.20 -2.06
CA SER A 155 9.13 14.73 -1.47
C SER A 155 9.30 15.04 0.02
N THR A 156 8.34 15.76 0.56
CA THR A 156 8.09 15.76 2.01
C THR A 156 7.87 14.32 2.50
N VAL A 157 8.15 14.09 3.77
CA VAL A 157 7.93 12.79 4.40
C VAL A 157 6.43 12.59 4.60
N ALA A 158 5.90 11.49 4.07
CA ALA A 158 4.56 11.00 4.37
C ALA A 158 4.64 9.81 5.32
N THR A 159 3.52 9.46 5.94
CA THR A 159 3.45 8.35 6.90
C THR A 159 2.34 7.37 6.55
N PHE A 160 2.38 6.20 7.17
CA PHE A 160 1.23 5.35 7.37
C PHE A 160 1.42 4.57 8.67
N THR A 161 0.36 4.37 9.43
CA THR A 161 0.38 3.60 10.67
C THR A 161 -0.40 2.32 10.49
N MET A 162 0.25 1.20 10.79
CA MET A 162 -0.39 -0.10 10.80
C MET A 162 -1.40 -0.15 11.92
N ALA A 163 -2.53 -0.80 11.65
CA ALA A 163 -3.54 -1.06 12.66
C ALA A 163 -2.90 -1.76 13.88
N SER A 164 -3.56 -1.63 15.03
CA SER A 164 -3.17 -2.48 16.15
C SER A 164 -3.32 -3.93 15.78
N LYS A 165 -2.44 -4.77 16.33
CA LYS A 165 -2.64 -6.22 16.24
C LYS A 165 -4.05 -6.47 16.76
N PRO A 166 -4.90 -7.21 16.03
CA PRO A 166 -6.17 -7.62 16.60
C PRO A 166 -5.84 -8.37 17.89
N ASP A 167 -6.01 -7.67 19.00
CA ASP A 167 -5.92 -8.24 20.31
C ASP A 167 -7.25 -8.98 20.43
N TYR A 168 -7.18 -10.31 20.31
CA TYR A 168 -8.33 -11.13 20.62
C TYR A 168 -8.64 -10.80 22.08
N GLY A 169 -9.67 -9.98 22.32
CA GLY A 169 -9.92 -9.35 23.63
C GLY A 169 -9.99 -10.34 24.79
N ILE A 170 -10.10 -11.63 24.48
CA ILE A 170 -9.92 -12.75 25.38
C ILE A 170 -9.09 -13.83 24.66
N HIS A 171 -7.97 -14.27 25.25
CA HIS A 171 -7.19 -15.43 24.80
C HIS A 171 -7.50 -16.63 25.70
N PHE A 172 -7.81 -17.76 25.08
CA PHE A 172 -8.16 -19.01 25.74
C PHE A 172 -7.02 -20.02 25.49
N ASP A 173 -6.55 -20.71 26.54
CA ASP A 173 -5.45 -21.68 26.49
C ASP A 173 -5.86 -23.05 25.91
N GLY A 174 -7.17 -23.27 25.73
CA GLY A 174 -7.73 -24.46 25.11
C GLY A 174 -7.81 -25.68 26.04
N ILE A 175 -7.55 -25.52 27.34
CA ILE A 175 -7.64 -26.60 28.34
C ILE A 175 -8.98 -26.55 29.10
N ASN A 176 -9.67 -25.41 29.12
CA ASN A 176 -11.09 -25.17 29.40
C ASN A 176 -11.17 -23.73 29.90
N ASP A 177 -11.53 -22.80 29.04
CA ASP A 177 -11.64 -21.40 29.43
C ASP A 177 -13.08 -20.92 29.31
N TYR A 178 -13.49 -20.06 30.24
CA TYR A 178 -14.77 -19.38 30.16
C TYR A 178 -14.65 -17.95 30.66
N VAL A 179 -15.45 -17.06 30.08
CA VAL A 179 -15.69 -15.72 30.61
C VAL A 179 -17.15 -15.67 31.04
N GLU A 180 -17.37 -15.43 32.33
CA GLU A 180 -18.71 -15.24 32.86
C GLU A 180 -19.13 -13.79 32.63
N ILE A 181 -20.12 -13.59 31.77
CA ILE A 181 -20.79 -12.30 31.59
C ILE A 181 -22.05 -12.33 32.46
N PRO A 182 -22.12 -11.50 33.53
CA PRO A 182 -23.27 -11.50 34.42
C PRO A 182 -24.54 -11.05 33.69
N ASP A 183 -25.67 -11.61 34.10
CA ASP A 183 -26.98 -11.15 33.63
C ASP A 183 -27.18 -9.70 34.12
N THR A 184 -27.23 -8.76 33.17
CA THR A 184 -27.40 -7.33 33.47
C THR A 184 -28.49 -6.74 32.59
N PRO A 185 -29.34 -5.84 33.12
CA PRO A 185 -30.39 -5.20 32.33
C PRO A 185 -29.89 -4.43 31.09
N GLY A 186 -28.60 -4.07 31.05
CA GLY A 186 -27.96 -3.41 29.90
C GLY A 186 -27.60 -4.34 28.73
N LEU A 187 -27.70 -5.65 28.91
CA LEU A 187 -27.49 -6.68 27.87
C LEU A 187 -28.83 -7.26 27.37
N ASP A 188 -29.93 -6.54 27.61
CA ASP A 188 -31.25 -6.94 27.19
C ASP A 188 -31.44 -6.74 25.68
N SER A 189 -31.58 -7.85 24.95
CA SER A 189 -31.76 -7.90 23.50
C SER A 189 -33.22 -7.76 23.06
N GLN A 190 -34.12 -7.32 23.95
CA GLN A 190 -35.57 -7.37 23.77
C GLN A 190 -36.11 -6.80 22.45
N ASN A 191 -35.36 -6.00 21.68
CA ASN A 191 -35.69 -5.59 20.31
C ASN A 191 -34.46 -5.35 19.39
N THR A 192 -33.31 -5.94 19.66
CA THR A 192 -32.09 -5.76 18.85
C THR A 192 -31.59 -7.09 18.31
N ALA A 193 -31.24 -7.12 17.02
CA ALA A 193 -30.59 -8.28 16.42
C ALA A 193 -29.25 -8.50 17.14
N VAL A 194 -29.01 -9.73 17.58
CA VAL A 194 -27.76 -10.15 18.22
C VAL A 194 -26.95 -10.93 17.21
N THR A 195 -25.73 -10.51 16.96
CA THR A 195 -24.74 -11.30 16.24
C THR A 195 -23.75 -11.86 17.24
N ILE A 196 -23.50 -13.16 17.19
CA ILE A 196 -22.37 -13.79 17.88
C ILE A 196 -21.36 -14.20 16.81
N GLU A 197 -20.14 -13.67 16.90
CA GLU A 197 -19.05 -14.02 16.00
C GLU A 197 -17.77 -14.42 16.75
N ALA A 198 -17.01 -15.33 16.15
CA ALA A 198 -15.73 -15.78 16.67
C ALA A 198 -14.79 -16.19 15.53
N TYR A 199 -13.48 -16.04 15.75
CA TYR A 199 -12.48 -16.76 14.96
C TYR A 199 -12.10 -18.01 15.75
N VAL A 200 -12.23 -19.18 15.10
CA VAL A 200 -11.94 -20.48 15.73
C VAL A 200 -10.91 -21.25 14.93
N LYS A 201 -10.09 -22.04 15.64
CA LYS A 201 -9.17 -23.01 15.04
C LYS A 201 -9.29 -24.33 15.79
N TYR A 202 -10.05 -25.27 15.24
CA TYR A 202 -10.20 -26.60 15.82
C TYR A 202 -8.96 -27.43 15.55
N ASP A 203 -8.36 -28.02 16.58
CA ASP A 203 -7.31 -29.03 16.46
C ASP A 203 -7.84 -30.30 15.76
N LYS A 204 -9.07 -30.66 16.11
CA LYS A 204 -9.79 -31.82 15.62
C LYS A 204 -11.26 -31.48 15.39
N VAL A 205 -11.75 -31.90 14.23
CA VAL A 205 -13.16 -31.85 13.89
C VAL A 205 -13.74 -33.23 14.21
N TYR A 206 -14.79 -33.24 15.04
CA TYR A 206 -15.37 -34.46 15.56
C TYR A 206 -16.71 -34.79 14.89
N ASN A 207 -16.86 -36.05 14.50
CA ASN A 207 -18.08 -36.63 13.92
C ASN A 207 -18.71 -37.61 14.93
N ASP A 208 -19.14 -37.09 16.08
CA ASP A 208 -19.86 -37.83 17.12
C ASP A 208 -21.12 -37.07 17.53
N TRP A 209 -22.11 -37.69 18.16
CA TRP A 209 -23.39 -37.04 18.47
C TRP A 209 -23.34 -35.96 19.57
N ILE A 210 -22.15 -35.38 19.83
CA ILE A 210 -21.91 -34.42 20.91
C ILE A 210 -21.57 -33.05 20.30
N PRO A 211 -22.44 -32.04 20.44
CA PRO A 211 -22.14 -30.68 19.98
C PRO A 211 -21.02 -30.06 20.82
N ARG A 212 -20.15 -29.26 20.20
CA ARG A 212 -19.04 -28.57 20.87
C ARG A 212 -19.26 -27.07 20.86
N GLY A 213 -19.47 -26.50 22.04
CA GLY A 213 -19.68 -25.06 22.20
C GLY A 213 -18.46 -24.27 21.76
N ILE A 214 -18.69 -23.21 20.99
CA ILE A 214 -17.71 -22.17 20.67
C ILE A 214 -17.97 -20.97 21.58
N VAL A 215 -19.21 -20.49 21.55
CA VAL A 215 -19.74 -19.50 22.50
C VAL A 215 -21.08 -20.04 22.97
N SER A 216 -21.24 -20.31 24.26
CA SER A 216 -22.49 -20.83 24.81
C SER A 216 -22.86 -20.14 26.11
N LYS A 217 -24.15 -19.85 26.28
CA LYS A 217 -24.76 -19.55 27.57
C LYS A 217 -25.52 -20.78 28.04
N ASP A 218 -25.07 -21.37 29.14
CA ASP A 218 -25.79 -22.46 29.79
C ASP A 218 -26.90 -21.92 30.68
N ARG A 219 -28.02 -22.65 30.75
CA ARG A 219 -29.11 -22.39 31.70
C ARG A 219 -29.26 -23.60 32.60
N TYR A 220 -29.10 -23.38 33.91
CA TYR A 220 -29.38 -24.38 34.93
C TYR A 220 -30.89 -24.45 35.19
N ASP A 221 -31.42 -25.66 35.40
CA ASP A 221 -32.77 -25.81 35.95
C ASP A 221 -32.79 -25.53 37.48
N TYR A 222 -33.99 -25.46 38.06
CA TYR A 222 -34.17 -25.20 39.49
C TYR A 222 -33.55 -26.28 40.40
N ASN A 223 -33.25 -27.46 39.86
CA ASN A 223 -32.65 -28.58 40.56
C ASN A 223 -31.12 -28.68 40.37
N GLY A 224 -30.50 -27.69 39.70
CA GLY A 224 -29.07 -27.68 39.41
C GLY A 224 -28.65 -28.73 38.37
N ASN A 225 -29.60 -29.33 37.66
CA ASN A 225 -29.31 -30.23 36.56
C ASN A 225 -29.13 -29.44 35.26
N ASN A 226 -28.09 -29.80 34.52
CA ASN A 226 -27.76 -29.16 33.25
C ASN A 226 -28.76 -29.58 32.18
N TRP A 227 -29.66 -28.68 31.80
CA TRP A 227 -30.33 -28.79 30.51
C TRP A 227 -29.48 -28.03 29.48
N THR A 228 -28.62 -28.78 28.78
CA THR A 228 -28.11 -28.55 27.42
C THR A 228 -28.05 -27.10 26.88
N ARG A 229 -26.89 -26.43 26.95
CA ARG A 229 -26.33 -25.50 25.92
C ARG A 229 -27.33 -24.87 24.93
N PHE A 230 -28.15 -23.91 25.36
CA PHE A 230 -29.32 -23.48 24.58
C PHE A 230 -29.15 -22.21 23.74
N HIS A 231 -28.17 -21.35 24.06
CA HIS A 231 -27.95 -20.10 23.34
C HIS A 231 -26.50 -20.02 22.95
N GLY A 232 -26.20 -20.08 21.65
CA GLY A 232 -24.81 -20.00 21.24
C GLY A 232 -24.47 -20.51 19.85
N LEU A 233 -23.17 -20.35 19.58
CA LEU A 233 -22.48 -20.84 18.39
C LEU A 233 -21.77 -22.14 18.75
N TYR A 234 -21.98 -23.20 17.98
CA TYR A 234 -21.40 -24.50 18.26
C TYR A 234 -21.14 -25.31 16.98
N GLN A 235 -20.17 -26.22 17.06
CA GLN A 235 -19.99 -27.24 16.03
C GLN A 235 -21.12 -28.27 16.17
N ASP A 236 -21.95 -28.36 15.13
CA ASP A 236 -23.01 -29.32 14.94
C ASP A 236 -22.49 -30.59 14.25
N SER A 237 -23.06 -31.72 14.64
CA SER A 237 -22.63 -33.05 14.24
C SER A 237 -23.82 -33.84 13.70
N PRO A 238 -23.69 -34.72 12.69
CA PRO A 238 -22.47 -35.38 12.15
C PRO A 238 -21.70 -34.66 11.03
N ASP A 239 -22.23 -33.57 10.47
CA ASP A 239 -21.69 -33.00 9.23
C ASP A 239 -20.56 -31.95 9.43
N ASN A 240 -20.10 -31.76 10.67
CA ASN A 240 -19.07 -30.76 11.02
C ASN A 240 -19.43 -29.31 10.67
N ARG A 241 -20.73 -29.01 10.65
CA ARG A 241 -21.26 -27.70 10.30
C ARG A 241 -21.35 -26.82 11.54
N ILE A 242 -21.47 -25.51 11.34
CA ILE A 242 -21.62 -24.57 12.43
C ILE A 242 -23.10 -24.30 12.60
N ALA A 243 -23.59 -24.47 13.82
CA ALA A 243 -24.95 -24.13 14.17
C ALA A 243 -24.99 -22.92 15.10
N PHE A 244 -26.03 -22.12 14.90
CA PHE A 244 -26.43 -21.07 15.82
C PHE A 244 -27.83 -21.41 16.34
N GLY A 245 -27.94 -21.58 17.66
CA GLY A 245 -29.18 -21.97 18.33
C GLY A 245 -29.57 -20.98 19.41
N LEU A 246 -30.88 -20.74 19.54
CA LEU A 246 -31.46 -19.83 20.54
C LEU A 246 -32.77 -20.39 21.07
N VAL A 247 -33.05 -20.18 22.36
CA VAL A 247 -34.39 -20.41 22.94
C VAL A 247 -35.11 -19.08 23.12
N ILE A 248 -36.28 -18.94 22.48
CA ILE A 248 -37.15 -17.77 22.55
C ILE A 248 -38.53 -18.22 23.03
N GLY A 249 -39.02 -17.65 24.14
CA GLY A 249 -40.33 -18.02 24.69
C GLY A 249 -40.48 -19.50 25.06
N GLY A 250 -39.36 -20.19 25.35
CA GLY A 250 -39.34 -21.63 25.62
C GLY A 250 -39.28 -22.53 24.38
N ILE A 251 -39.25 -21.95 23.17
CA ILE A 251 -39.11 -22.68 21.90
C ILE A 251 -37.66 -22.58 21.42
N TYR A 252 -37.08 -23.70 20.99
CA TYR A 252 -35.73 -23.76 20.43
C TYR A 252 -35.74 -23.53 18.91
N TYR A 253 -34.91 -22.58 18.47
CA TYR A 253 -34.64 -22.25 17.08
C TYR A 253 -33.18 -22.58 16.76
N LYS A 254 -32.91 -23.08 15.55
CA LYS A 254 -31.57 -23.45 15.09
C LYS A 254 -31.42 -23.17 13.60
N ILE A 255 -30.30 -22.57 13.25
CA ILE A 255 -29.79 -22.49 11.87
C ILE A 255 -28.45 -23.21 11.80
N VAL A 256 -28.15 -23.79 10.65
CA VAL A 256 -26.91 -24.53 10.41
C VAL A 256 -26.29 -24.01 9.13
N SER A 257 -24.97 -23.82 9.11
CA SER A 257 -24.22 -23.43 7.93
C SER A 257 -24.37 -24.45 6.80
N ASP A 258 -24.16 -24.00 5.57
CA ASP A 258 -24.16 -24.89 4.39
C ASP A 258 -22.88 -25.73 4.31
N ILE A 259 -21.77 -25.18 4.82
CA ILE A 259 -20.43 -25.78 4.71
C ILE A 259 -19.90 -26.05 6.11
N GLY A 260 -19.20 -27.18 6.26
CA GLY A 260 -18.48 -27.54 7.47
C GLY A 260 -17.14 -26.80 7.61
N ILE A 261 -16.56 -26.87 8.81
CA ILE A 261 -15.23 -26.29 9.07
C ILE A 261 -14.13 -27.34 8.94
N SER A 262 -12.92 -26.88 8.66
CA SER A 262 -11.72 -27.74 8.56
C SER A 262 -10.88 -27.67 9.83
N SER A 263 -10.28 -28.80 10.21
CA SER A 263 -9.30 -28.83 11.30
C SER A 263 -8.04 -28.04 10.93
N ASN A 264 -7.43 -27.41 11.93
CA ASN A 264 -6.19 -26.65 11.87
C ASN A 264 -6.21 -25.41 10.95
N VAL A 265 -7.40 -24.92 10.60
CA VAL A 265 -7.59 -23.69 9.80
C VAL A 265 -8.34 -22.65 10.64
N TRP A 266 -7.81 -21.43 10.70
CA TRP A 266 -8.55 -20.30 11.28
C TRP A 266 -9.79 -20.03 10.44
N THR A 267 -10.96 -20.10 11.07
CA THR A 267 -12.25 -19.89 10.42
C THR A 267 -13.03 -18.83 11.17
N HIS A 268 -13.52 -17.82 10.45
CA HIS A 268 -14.49 -16.87 11.00
C HIS A 268 -15.88 -17.51 10.96
N VAL A 269 -16.58 -17.46 12.09
CA VAL A 269 -17.92 -18.02 12.25
C VAL A 269 -18.81 -16.95 12.87
N ALA A 270 -20.03 -16.81 12.34
CA ALA A 270 -21.01 -15.85 12.83
C ALA A 270 -22.42 -16.46 12.78
N GLY A 271 -23.20 -16.21 13.84
CA GLY A 271 -24.61 -16.55 13.95
C GLY A 271 -25.45 -15.31 14.23
N VAL A 272 -26.60 -15.21 13.55
CA VAL A 272 -27.59 -14.11 13.64
C VAL A 272 -28.98 -14.71 13.74
#